data_AF-A0A3M1ZPT7-F1
#
_entry.id   AF-A0A3M1ZPT7-F1
#
_cell.length_a   1.000
_cell.length_b   1.000
_cell.length_c   1.000
_cell.angle_alpha   90.00
_cell.angle_beta   90.00
_cell.angle_gamma   90.00
#
_symmetry.space_group_name_H-M   'P 1'
#
loop_
_entity.id
_entity.type
_entity.pdbx_description
1 polymer ?
#
loop_
_entity_poly.entity_id
_entity_poly.type
_entity_poly.pdbx_seq_one_letter_code
_entity_poly.pdbx_strand_id
1 'polypeptide(L)'
;MNNELLTLVIGLALAAVLGFFTARSSQRREPIYGGILAKAFHYIGAGLFVAIAPTVLISALVLKTGHMIIPLILGFAASSYVALFIHAIFERPAYEEALRRREERGWTAEDAQTSGL
;
A
#
# COMPACT_ATOMS: atom_id res chain seq x y z
N MET A 1 4.70 -28.66 7.66
CA MET A 1 4.44 -27.23 7.93
C MET A 1 3.13 -27.15 8.67
N ASN A 2 3.07 -26.51 9.84
CA ASN A 2 1.81 -26.36 10.57
C ASN A 2 0.90 -25.31 9.90
N ASN A 3 -0.41 -25.38 10.18
CA ASN A 3 -1.39 -24.53 9.50
C ASN A 3 -1.17 -23.04 9.80
N GLU A 4 -0.60 -22.71 10.97
CA GLU A 4 -0.25 -21.34 11.35
C GLU A 4 0.84 -20.77 10.46
N LEU A 5 1.93 -21.52 10.22
CA LEU A 5 2.99 -21.09 9.32
C LEU A 5 2.50 -21.02 7.86
N LEU A 6 1.69 -21.99 7.43
CA LEU A 6 1.08 -21.98 6.10
C LEU A 6 0.19 -20.74 5.89
N THR A 7 -0.56 -20.35 6.92
CA THR A 7 -1.38 -19.14 6.91
C THR A 7 -0.54 -17.89 6.65
N LEU A 8 0.58 -17.75 7.37
CA LEU A 8 1.49 -16.61 7.19
C LEU A 8 2.11 -16.58 5.79
N VAL A 9 2.55 -17.73 5.27
CA VAL A 9 3.13 -17.85 3.93
C VAL A 9 2.11 -17.45 2.86
N ILE A 10 0.87 -17.93 2.96
CA ILE A 10 -0.20 -17.55 2.03
C ILE A 10 -0.51 -16.06 2.14
N GLY A 11 -0.59 -15.51 3.34
CA GLY A 11 -0.85 -14.08 3.52
C GLY A 11 0.25 -13.20 2.93
N LEU A 12 1.52 -13.57 3.09
CA LEU A 12 2.64 -12.87 2.46
C LEU A 12 2.63 -13.02 0.93
N ALA A 13 2.29 -14.19 0.40
CA ALA A 13 2.15 -14.39 -1.04
C ALA A 13 1.03 -13.52 -1.63
N LEU A 14 -0.12 -13.46 -0.95
CA LEU A 14 -1.23 -12.57 -1.32
C LEU A 14 -0.83 -11.10 -1.23
N ALA A 15 -0.11 -10.70 -0.19
CA ALA A 15 0.40 -9.34 -0.05
C ALA A 15 1.33 -8.95 -1.21
N ALA A 16 2.20 -9.85 -1.65
CA ALA A 16 3.07 -9.60 -2.79
C ALA A 16 2.28 -9.44 -4.11
N VAL A 17 1.35 -10.36 -4.39
CA VAL A 17 0.59 -10.35 -5.65
C VAL A 17 -0.44 -9.22 -5.68
N LEU A 18 -1.36 -9.19 -4.72
CA LEU A 18 -2.43 -8.20 -4.68
C LEU A 18 -1.88 -6.80 -4.39
N GLY A 19 -0.88 -6.72 -3.52
CA GLY A 19 -0.19 -5.45 -3.22
C GLY A 19 0.47 -4.84 -4.43
N PHE A 20 1.13 -5.64 -5.27
CA PHE A 20 1.72 -5.13 -6.51
C PHE A 20 0.68 -4.48 -7.42
N PHE A 21 -0.48 -5.11 -7.63
CA PHE A 21 -1.53 -4.56 -8.47
C PHE A 21 -2.20 -3.33 -7.85
N THR A 22 -2.50 -3.36 -6.54
CA THR A 22 -3.11 -2.22 -5.84
C THR A 22 -2.18 -1.03 -5.81
N ALA A 23 -0.92 -1.21 -5.42
CA ALA A 23 0.07 -0.14 -5.39
C ALA A 23 0.35 0.43 -6.78
N ARG A 24 0.43 -0.42 -7.81
CA ARG A 24 0.56 0.04 -9.20
C ARG A 24 -0.66 0.85 -9.65
N SER A 25 -1.86 0.44 -9.26
CA SER A 25 -3.10 1.18 -9.56
C SER A 25 -3.13 2.54 -8.86
N SER A 26 -2.73 2.57 -7.58
CA SER A 26 -2.59 3.81 -6.80
C SER A 26 -1.59 4.77 -7.45
N GLN A 27 -0.41 4.27 -7.83
CA GLN A 27 0.64 5.08 -8.45
C GLN A 27 0.24 5.67 -9.81
N ARG A 28 -0.70 5.03 -10.53
CA ARG A 28 -1.24 5.57 -11.79
C ARG A 28 -2.17 6.75 -11.58
N ARG A 29 -2.80 6.86 -10.40
CA ARG A 29 -3.72 7.95 -10.05
C ARG A 29 -2.97 9.11 -9.41
N GLU A 30 -2.04 8.79 -8.51
CA GLU A 30 -1.21 9.78 -7.84
C GLU A 30 0.25 9.31 -7.89
N PRO A 31 1.13 10.06 -8.59
CA PRO A 31 2.53 9.69 -8.66
C PRO A 31 3.22 9.84 -7.29
N ILE A 32 4.16 8.94 -7.02
CA ILE A 32 4.98 8.94 -5.82
C ILE A 32 6.27 9.72 -6.12
N TYR A 33 6.54 10.77 -5.35
CA TYR A 33 7.65 11.70 -5.54
C TYR A 33 8.89 11.36 -4.69
N GLY A 34 8.72 10.70 -3.56
CA GLY A 34 9.77 10.40 -2.55
C GLY A 34 10.80 9.33 -2.96
N GLY A 35 10.93 9.04 -4.26
CA GLY A 35 11.91 8.11 -4.80
C GLY A 35 11.67 6.63 -4.50
N ILE A 36 12.73 5.82 -4.58
CA ILE A 36 12.64 4.36 -4.52
C ILE A 36 12.21 3.84 -3.15
N LEU A 37 12.62 4.50 -2.06
CA LEU A 37 12.24 4.12 -0.70
C LEU A 37 10.75 4.38 -0.46
N ALA A 38 10.26 5.59 -0.79
CA ALA A 38 8.83 5.89 -0.70
C ALA A 38 8.00 4.89 -1.51
N LYS A 39 8.45 4.56 -2.72
CA LYS A 39 7.78 3.57 -3.56
C LYS A 39 7.78 2.16 -2.95
N ALA A 40 8.92 1.67 -2.47
CA ALA A 40 9.02 0.35 -1.86
C ALA A 40 8.09 0.21 -0.64
N PHE A 41 8.13 1.19 0.26
CA PHE A 41 7.30 1.18 1.46
C PHE A 41 5.81 1.36 1.16
N HIS A 42 5.43 2.12 0.13
CA HIS A 42 4.06 2.17 -0.35
C HIS A 42 3.57 0.79 -0.83
N TYR A 43 4.38 0.10 -1.64
CA TYR A 43 4.04 -1.23 -2.15
C TYR A 43 3.89 -2.27 -1.02
N ILE A 44 4.80 -2.25 -0.06
CA ILE A 44 4.74 -3.13 1.13
C ILE A 44 3.49 -2.81 1.95
N GLY A 45 3.27 -1.54 2.27
CA GLY A 45 2.13 -1.09 3.08
C GLY A 45 0.78 -1.43 2.44
N ALA A 46 0.62 -1.13 1.16
CA ALA A 46 -0.58 -1.46 0.39
C ALA A 46 -0.81 -2.98 0.30
N GLY A 47 0.25 -3.75 0.07
CA GLY A 47 0.17 -5.21 0.00
C GLY A 47 -0.27 -5.85 1.31
N LEU A 48 0.36 -5.47 2.42
CA LEU A 48 -0.01 -5.96 3.74
C LEU A 48 -1.46 -5.63 4.09
N PHE A 49 -1.92 -4.42 3.77
CA PHE A 49 -3.30 -4.01 4.04
C PHE A 49 -4.32 -4.81 3.23
N VAL A 50 -4.12 -4.90 1.91
CA VAL A 50 -5.04 -5.60 1.00
C VAL A 50 -5.08 -7.10 1.28
N ALA A 51 -3.96 -7.68 1.73
CA ALA A 51 -3.90 -9.10 2.04
C ALA A 51 -4.72 -9.50 3.27
N ILE A 52 -5.10 -8.57 4.16
CA ILE A 52 -5.83 -8.89 5.40
C ILE A 52 -7.09 -9.69 5.10
N ALA A 53 -7.97 -9.17 4.24
CA ALA A 53 -9.26 -9.79 3.96
C ALA A 53 -9.14 -11.22 3.38
N PRO A 54 -8.41 -11.45 2.26
CA PRO A 54 -8.28 -12.80 1.71
C PRO A 54 -7.50 -13.74 2.65
N THR A 55 -6.50 -13.23 3.39
CA THR A 55 -5.77 -14.07 4.37
C THR A 55 -6.70 -14.54 5.48
N VAL A 56 -7.49 -13.63 6.07
CA VAL A 56 -8.46 -13.97 7.13
C VAL A 56 -9.49 -14.97 6.62
N LEU A 57 -10.03 -14.79 5.41
CA LEU A 57 -11.01 -15.71 4.82
C LEU A 57 -10.41 -17.12 4.62
N ILE A 58 -9.21 -17.22 4.05
CA ILE A 58 -8.55 -18.51 3.84
C ILE A 58 -8.21 -19.18 5.19
N SER A 59 -7.72 -18.40 6.15
CA SER A 59 -7.39 -18.89 7.49
C SER A 59 -8.61 -19.47 8.20
N ALA A 60 -9.73 -18.74 8.17
CA ALA A 60 -10.96 -19.12 8.85
C ALA A 60 -11.64 -20.32 8.18
N LEU A 61 -11.79 -20.29 6.85
CA LEU A 61 -12.64 -21.22 6.11
C LEU A 61 -11.89 -22.46 5.61
N VAL A 62 -10.62 -22.32 5.23
CA VAL A 62 -9.85 -23.39 4.59
C VAL A 62 -8.90 -24.06 5.59
N LEU A 63 -8.07 -23.26 6.26
CA LEU A 63 -7.03 -23.78 7.15
C LEU A 63 -7.53 -24.07 8.57
N LYS A 64 -8.75 -23.62 8.89
CA LYS A 64 -9.40 -23.77 10.20
C LYS A 64 -8.56 -23.20 11.36
N THR A 65 -7.76 -22.17 11.08
CA THR A 65 -6.89 -21.48 12.02
C THR A 65 -7.58 -20.26 12.65
N GLY A 66 -8.81 -20.46 13.16
CA GLY A 66 -9.65 -19.36 13.66
C GLY A 66 -9.02 -18.52 14.77
N HIS A 67 -8.21 -19.14 15.63
CA HIS A 67 -7.49 -18.45 16.70
C HIS A 67 -6.43 -17.46 16.19
N MET A 68 -5.98 -17.60 14.94
CA MET A 68 -4.99 -16.72 14.30
C MET A 68 -5.61 -15.45 13.69
N ILE A 69 -6.95 -15.36 13.57
CA ILE A 69 -7.61 -14.26 12.87
C ILE A 69 -7.24 -12.90 13.48
N ILE A 70 -7.38 -12.75 14.80
CA ILE A 70 -7.11 -11.48 15.48
C ILE A 70 -5.61 -11.12 15.41
N PRO A 71 -4.68 -12.03 15.72
CA PRO A 71 -3.25 -11.79 15.49
C PRO A 71 -2.90 -11.39 14.05
N LEU A 72 -3.52 -12.01 13.04
CA LEU A 72 -3.25 -11.70 11.63
C LEU A 72 -3.74 -10.31 11.25
N ILE A 73 -4.97 -9.95 11.64
CA ILE A 73 -5.53 -8.62 11.38
C ILE A 73 -4.64 -7.56 12.00
N LEU A 74 -4.33 -7.70 13.30
CA LEU A 74 -3.52 -6.72 14.01
C LEU A 74 -2.08 -6.68 13.48
N GLY A 75 -1.46 -7.83 13.23
CA GLY A 75 -0.09 -7.92 12.73
C GLY A 75 0.07 -7.29 11.34
N PHE A 76 -0.84 -7.60 10.42
CA PHE A 76 -0.78 -7.07 9.05
C PHE A 76 -1.17 -5.59 9.03
N ALA A 77 -2.18 -5.17 9.82
CA ALA A 77 -2.57 -3.76 9.91
C ALA A 77 -1.46 -2.91 10.54
N ALA A 78 -0.85 -3.36 11.64
CA ALA A 78 0.24 -2.64 12.29
C ALA A 78 1.47 -2.55 11.38
N SER A 79 1.84 -3.66 10.72
CA SER A 79 2.97 -3.68 9.78
C SER A 79 2.71 -2.79 8.56
N SER A 80 1.47 -2.79 8.05
CA SER A 80 1.04 -1.89 6.98
C SER A 80 1.14 -0.43 7.41
N TYR A 81 0.63 -0.10 8.59
CA TYR A 81 0.69 1.26 9.14
C TYR A 81 2.13 1.75 9.28
N VAL A 82 3.03 0.93 9.83
CA VAL A 82 4.46 1.27 9.96
C VAL A 82 5.08 1.48 8.58
N ALA A 83 4.82 0.61 7.60
CA ALA A 83 5.33 0.78 6.25
C ALA A 83 4.82 2.07 5.59
N LEU A 84 3.51 2.37 5.71
CA LEU A 84 2.92 3.59 5.17
C LEU A 84 3.43 4.85 5.88
N PHE A 85 3.70 4.76 7.18
CA PHE A 85 4.32 5.85 7.94
C PHE A 85 5.72 6.15 7.42
N ILE A 86 6.54 5.12 7.18
CA ILE A 86 7.87 5.28 6.58
C ILE A 86 7.75 5.86 5.16
N HIS A 87 6.83 5.37 4.35
CA HIS A 87 6.52 5.95 3.04
C HIS A 87 6.22 7.45 3.16
N ALA A 88 5.37 7.86 4.10
CA ALA A 88 5.00 9.26 4.30
C ALA A 88 6.20 10.14 4.69
N ILE A 89 7.14 9.63 5.50
CA ILE A 89 8.38 10.35 5.85
C ILE A 89 9.18 10.71 4.60
N PHE A 90 9.33 9.77 3.66
CA PHE A 90 10.09 10.00 2.44
C PHE A 90 9.29 10.77 1.37
N GLU A 91 7.98 10.58 1.33
CA GLU A 91 7.11 11.18 0.33
C GLU A 91 6.88 12.67 0.59
N ARG A 92 6.64 13.04 1.85
CA ARG A 92 6.16 14.38 2.20
C ARG A 92 7.07 15.52 1.72
N PRO A 93 8.40 15.51 1.92
CA PRO A 93 9.26 16.60 1.44
C PRO A 93 9.27 16.71 -0.09
N ALA A 94 9.24 15.57 -0.79
CA ALA A 94 9.27 15.53 -2.25
C ALA A 94 7.94 15.99 -2.85
N TYR A 95 6.83 15.63 -2.20
CA TYR A 95 5.50 16.08 -2.57
C TYR A 95 5.35 17.60 -2.41
N GLU A 96 5.79 18.15 -1.26
CA GLU A 96 5.75 19.60 -1.01
C GLU A 96 6.57 20.38 -2.06
N GLU A 97 7.76 19.90 -2.42
CA GLU A 97 8.58 20.49 -3.48
C GLU A 97 7.92 20.39 -4.87
N ALA A 98 7.31 19.24 -5.20
CA ALA A 98 6.59 19.07 -6.45
C ALA A 98 5.38 20.01 -6.55
N LEU A 99 4.68 20.23 -5.44
CA LEU A 99 3.56 21.16 -5.35
C LEU A 99 4.03 22.61 -5.56
N ARG A 100 5.11 23.03 -4.89
CA ARG A 100 5.70 24.37 -5.06
C ARG A 100 6.09 24.64 -6.51
N ARG A 101 6.74 23.69 -7.18
CA ARG A 101 7.07 23.82 -8.61
C ARG A 101 5.84 23.93 -9.50
N ARG A 102 4.75 23.24 -9.15
CA ARG A 102 3.48 23.33 -9.88
C ARG A 102 2.83 24.70 -9.70
N GLU A 103 2.88 25.25 -8.49
CA GLU A 103 2.39 26.61 -8.19
C GLU A 103 3.24 27.68 -8.90
N GLU A 104 4.57 27.57 -8.87
CA GLU A 104 5.49 28.50 -9.55
C GLU A 104 5.35 28.50 -11.07
N ARG A 105 5.03 27.35 -11.68
CA ARG A 105 4.80 27.24 -13.13
C ARG A 105 3.57 28.02 -13.60
N GLY A 106 2.64 28.34 -12.69
CA GLY A 106 1.37 28.99 -13.00
C GLY A 106 0.41 28.10 -13.80
N TRP A 107 -0.83 28.57 -13.97
CA TRP A 107 -1.85 27.83 -14.70
C TRP A 107 -1.66 27.98 -16.21
N THR A 108 -1.48 26.87 -16.92
CA THR A 108 -1.31 26.89 -18.38
C THR A 108 -2.63 26.67 -19.11
N ALA A 109 -2.71 27.04 -20.39
CA ALA A 109 -3.89 26.79 -21.22
C ALA A 109 -4.21 25.27 -21.35
N GLU A 110 -3.19 24.41 -21.28
CA GLU A 110 -3.34 22.95 -21.23
C GLU A 110 -3.97 22.47 -19.92
N ASP A 111 -3.60 23.08 -18.77
CA ASP A 111 -4.22 22.76 -17.48
C ASP A 111 -5.70 23.17 -17.44
N ALA A 112 -6.07 24.28 -18.10
CA ALA A 112 -7.46 24.70 -18.20
C ALA A 112 -8.31 23.69 -18.99
N GLN A 113 -7.81 23.22 -20.15
CA GLN A 113 -8.51 22.23 -20.97
C GLN A 113 -8.64 20.84 -20.33
N THR A 114 -7.71 20.48 -19.44
CA THR A 114 -7.69 19.15 -18.78
C THR A 114 -8.35 19.16 -17.39
N SER A 115 -8.60 20.34 -16.80
CA SER A 115 -9.17 20.45 -15.44
C SER A 115 -10.63 20.03 -15.31
N GLY A 116 -11.38 19.92 -16.40
CA GLY A 116 -12.81 19.58 -16.38
C GLY A 116 -13.69 20.63 -15.70
N LEU A 117 -13.14 21.84 -15.47
CA LEU A 117 -13.85 23.04 -15.05
C LEU A 117 -14.37 23.84 -16.25
#